data_AF-A0A524DZV8-F1
#
_entry.id   AF-A0A524DZV8-F1
#
_cell.length_a   1.000
_cell.length_b   1.000
_cell.length_c   1.000
_cell.angle_alpha   90.00
_cell.angle_beta   90.00
_cell.angle_gamma   90.00
#
_symmetry.space_group_name_H-M   'P 1'
#
loop_
_entity.id
_entity.type
_entity.pdbx_description
1 polymer ?
#
loop_
_entity_poly.entity_id
_entity_poly.type
_entity_poly.pdbx_seq_one_letter_code
_entity_poly.pdbx_strand_id
1 'polypeptide(L)'
;MKKPGDLEELWKFTEADIYSTRHNRELNKTMRGDAPETLLYAVLCAIYEGHTSKDSLYSHLESMFVVRLQRMTLSPLDVDEAIQQGLNEGLVEQSDRELSLTTHGIDALKESRKQVLHEGYWMRRFLQEKNVVLISGFFLIILVILKLWVGLNIGSHAMITDGLENVTDLIVVVIIALSLRYDRDRLGAIAIMLFMLFSGTLLGYNALLHLFQPEVIEVSFWAYIVAIISIVLNLGSIWLKTLVGRMSGNLALVSDAKEDQTHIRIATGVIIGLLFAEFQIYVIDSIVAILIAIVIVFEGLEALRELLEAGDDLSVDTLHLAAADQYDDLMTAWILAQLARGPKTEDALNDAFIRGITIGYRYFDVHAVLGFSNLEEKGIRKHIQIAKRSGLITDKNGLLSITNNGLSMYYKNRVSELKSISRRFSKERSNRRRVAYIIFGWTTLILLLLFGESLYVATMTLLHSILGI
;
A
#
# COMPACT_ATOMS: atom_id res chain seq x y z
N MET A 1 -12.82 7.58 -44.59
CA MET A 1 -12.54 7.83 -43.16
C MET A 1 -13.73 7.32 -42.34
N LYS A 2 -13.53 6.35 -41.44
CA LYS A 2 -14.50 6.06 -40.37
C LYS A 2 -14.58 7.31 -39.48
N LYS A 3 -15.78 7.74 -39.09
CA LYS A 3 -15.94 8.80 -38.09
C LYS A 3 -15.27 8.37 -36.76
N PRO A 4 -14.70 9.30 -35.98
CA PRO A 4 -14.27 9.00 -34.62
C PRO A 4 -15.44 8.39 -33.85
N GLY A 5 -15.16 7.35 -33.07
CA GLY A 5 -16.17 6.68 -32.27
C GLY A 5 -16.30 7.35 -30.91
N ASP A 6 -17.49 7.28 -30.33
CA ASP A 6 -17.73 7.74 -28.96
C ASP A 6 -17.44 6.60 -27.97
N LEU A 7 -16.48 6.80 -27.06
CA LEU A 7 -16.19 5.81 -26.01
C LEU A 7 -17.42 5.59 -25.12
N GLU A 8 -18.27 6.59 -24.90
CA GLU A 8 -19.48 6.43 -24.10
C GLU A 8 -20.46 5.43 -24.71
N GLU A 9 -20.52 5.33 -26.04
CA GLU A 9 -21.32 4.31 -26.73
C GLU A 9 -20.68 2.92 -26.61
N LEU A 10 -19.37 2.83 -26.74
CA LEU A 10 -18.63 1.57 -26.66
C LEU A 10 -18.61 0.98 -25.23
N TRP A 11 -18.76 1.84 -24.22
CA TRP A 11 -18.65 1.49 -22.79
C TRP A 11 -19.98 1.31 -22.07
N LYS A 12 -21.10 1.18 -22.81
CA LYS A 12 -22.40 0.81 -22.23
C LYS A 12 -22.38 -0.66 -21.80
N PHE A 13 -21.92 -0.90 -20.58
CA PHE A 13 -21.97 -2.20 -19.91
C PHE A 13 -23.04 -2.18 -18.81
N THR A 14 -23.76 -3.30 -18.66
CA THR A 14 -24.64 -3.47 -17.50
C THR A 14 -23.82 -3.84 -16.26
N GLU A 15 -24.38 -3.66 -15.06
CA GLU A 15 -23.69 -4.05 -13.82
C GLU A 15 -23.40 -5.58 -13.80
N ALA A 16 -24.28 -6.38 -14.39
CA ALA A 16 -24.07 -7.83 -14.55
C ALA A 16 -22.88 -8.16 -15.48
N ASP A 17 -22.67 -7.37 -16.53
CA ASP A 17 -21.51 -7.49 -17.41
C ASP A 17 -20.23 -7.20 -16.65
N ILE A 18 -20.22 -6.13 -15.85
CA ILE A 18 -19.06 -5.72 -15.04
C ILE A 18 -18.78 -6.78 -13.97
N TYR A 19 -19.79 -7.24 -13.24
CA TYR A 19 -19.65 -8.20 -12.13
C TYR A 19 -19.01 -9.53 -12.55
N SER A 20 -19.41 -10.09 -13.70
CA SER A 20 -19.10 -11.48 -14.09
C SER A 20 -18.00 -11.63 -15.15
N THR A 21 -17.18 -10.61 -15.33
CA THR A 21 -16.13 -10.62 -16.37
C THR A 21 -15.12 -11.75 -16.14
N ARG A 22 -15.03 -12.68 -17.10
CA ARG A 22 -14.07 -13.78 -17.04
C ARG A 22 -12.71 -13.29 -17.52
N HIS A 23 -11.65 -13.71 -16.84
CA HIS A 23 -10.28 -13.39 -17.23
C HIS A 23 -9.96 -13.92 -18.64
N ASN A 24 -9.74 -13.01 -19.60
CA ASN A 24 -9.43 -13.35 -20.99
C ASN A 24 -7.91 -13.44 -21.20
N ARG A 25 -7.38 -14.67 -21.17
CA ARG A 25 -5.95 -14.92 -21.32
C ARG A 25 -5.40 -14.56 -22.71
N GLU A 26 -6.22 -14.62 -23.75
CA GLU A 26 -5.78 -14.27 -25.10
C GLU A 26 -5.63 -12.77 -25.25
N LEU A 27 -6.62 -11.99 -24.76
CA LEU A 27 -6.53 -10.54 -24.72
C LEU A 27 -5.27 -10.07 -23.97
N ASN A 28 -4.97 -10.65 -22.81
CA ASN A 28 -3.79 -10.30 -22.04
C ASN A 28 -2.46 -10.60 -22.77
N LYS A 29 -2.43 -11.61 -23.65
CA LYS A 29 -1.27 -11.87 -24.49
C LYS A 29 -1.14 -10.79 -25.56
N THR A 30 -2.23 -10.48 -26.26
CA THR A 30 -2.27 -9.44 -27.29
C THR A 30 -1.89 -8.06 -26.72
N MET A 31 -2.42 -7.72 -25.54
CA MET A 31 -2.11 -6.48 -24.83
C MET A 31 -0.76 -6.49 -24.12
N ARG A 32 -0.12 -7.67 -24.00
CA ARG A 32 1.12 -7.92 -23.23
C ARG A 32 1.03 -7.52 -21.76
N GLY A 33 -0.14 -7.70 -21.16
CA GLY A 33 -0.45 -7.34 -19.79
C GLY A 33 -1.95 -7.15 -19.57
N ASP A 34 -2.33 -6.89 -18.32
CA ASP A 34 -3.70 -6.49 -18.00
C ASP A 34 -3.95 -5.08 -18.54
N ALA A 35 -5.13 -4.85 -19.12
CA ALA A 35 -5.52 -3.56 -19.70
C ALA A 35 -5.15 -2.32 -18.84
N PRO A 36 -5.43 -2.28 -17.51
CA PRO A 36 -5.11 -1.11 -16.69
C PRO A 36 -3.60 -0.88 -16.43
N GLU A 37 -2.73 -1.81 -16.87
CA GLU A 37 -1.27 -1.72 -16.73
C GLU A 37 -0.55 -1.37 -18.04
N THR A 38 -1.28 -1.20 -19.14
CA THR A 38 -0.71 -1.08 -20.49
C THR A 38 -0.91 0.31 -21.09
N LEU A 39 0.17 0.86 -21.65
CA LEU A 39 0.10 2.10 -22.42
C LEU A 39 -0.64 1.89 -23.75
N LEU A 40 -0.54 0.68 -24.33
CA LEU A 40 -1.28 0.30 -25.52
C LEU A 40 -2.78 0.56 -25.36
N TYR A 41 -3.38 0.21 -24.22
CA TYR A 41 -4.78 0.48 -23.96
C TYR A 41 -5.14 1.98 -24.05
N ALA A 42 -4.32 2.86 -23.47
CA ALA A 42 -4.52 4.31 -23.58
C ALA A 42 -4.37 4.82 -25.03
N VAL A 43 -3.43 4.28 -25.79
CA VAL A 43 -3.24 4.62 -27.21
C VAL A 43 -4.45 4.19 -28.03
N LEU A 44 -5.00 2.99 -27.80
CA LEU A 44 -6.22 2.54 -28.47
C LEU A 44 -7.42 3.45 -28.14
N CYS A 45 -7.60 3.83 -26.87
CA CYS A 45 -8.63 4.79 -26.47
C CYS A 45 -8.49 6.12 -27.24
N ALA A 46 -7.28 6.69 -27.26
CA ALA A 46 -7.03 7.97 -27.91
C ALA A 46 -7.25 7.91 -29.45
N ILE A 47 -6.82 6.84 -30.11
CA ILE A 47 -7.08 6.65 -31.55
C ILE A 47 -8.59 6.55 -31.82
N TYR A 48 -9.33 5.82 -30.98
CA TYR A 48 -10.78 5.66 -31.13
C TYR A 48 -11.54 7.01 -31.00
N GLU A 49 -11.08 7.88 -30.09
CA GLU A 49 -11.61 9.24 -29.89
C GLU A 49 -11.24 10.23 -31.00
N GLY A 50 -10.39 9.83 -31.96
CA GLY A 50 -10.04 10.64 -33.12
C GLY A 50 -8.64 11.25 -33.09
N HIS A 51 -7.77 10.86 -32.15
CA HIS A 51 -6.34 11.20 -32.20
C HIS A 51 -5.63 10.27 -33.19
N THR A 52 -5.73 10.59 -34.49
CA THR A 52 -5.25 9.72 -35.57
C THR A 52 -3.80 9.98 -35.99
N SER A 53 -3.19 11.11 -35.62
CA SER A 53 -1.79 11.41 -35.94
C SER A 53 -0.89 11.18 -34.73
N LYS A 54 0.39 10.84 -34.99
CA LYS A 54 1.41 10.68 -33.94
C LYS A 54 1.56 11.94 -33.08
N ASP A 55 1.63 13.11 -33.71
CA ASP A 55 1.75 14.38 -33.00
C ASP A 55 0.55 14.66 -32.09
N SER A 56 -0.66 14.34 -32.57
CA SER A 56 -1.89 14.46 -31.77
C SER A 56 -1.85 13.51 -30.56
N LEU A 57 -1.45 12.25 -30.76
CA LEU A 57 -1.30 11.27 -29.69
C LEU A 57 -0.26 11.68 -28.65
N TYR A 58 0.89 12.19 -29.09
CA TYR A 58 1.92 12.68 -28.17
C TYR A 58 1.40 13.85 -27.33
N SER A 59 0.78 14.84 -27.95
CA SER A 59 0.26 16.02 -27.24
C SER A 59 -0.84 15.68 -26.24
N HIS A 60 -1.70 14.71 -26.58
CA HIS A 60 -2.80 14.28 -25.74
C HIS A 60 -2.31 13.44 -24.56
N LEU A 61 -1.46 12.45 -24.80
CA LEU A 61 -1.01 11.52 -23.78
C LEU A 61 0.16 12.05 -22.94
N GLU A 62 0.87 13.10 -23.37
CA GLU A 62 2.02 13.66 -22.65
C GLU A 62 1.74 13.98 -21.18
N SER A 63 0.58 14.59 -20.91
CA SER A 63 0.19 14.94 -19.54
C SER A 63 -0.46 13.79 -18.77
N MET A 64 -0.83 12.69 -19.43
CA MET A 64 -1.61 11.61 -18.81
C MET A 64 -0.93 11.09 -17.54
N PHE A 65 -1.68 11.13 -16.44
CA PHE A 65 -1.22 10.67 -15.14
C PHE A 65 -1.98 9.41 -14.75
N VAL A 66 -1.27 8.28 -14.72
CA VAL A 66 -1.83 6.99 -14.31
C VAL A 66 -0.84 6.27 -13.41
N VAL A 67 -1.20 6.14 -12.14
CA VAL A 67 -0.37 5.51 -11.09
C VAL A 67 -0.02 4.07 -11.48
N ARG A 68 -1.00 3.32 -11.98
CA ARG A 68 -0.84 1.90 -12.30
C ARG A 68 0.05 1.62 -13.52
N LEU A 69 0.25 2.60 -14.42
CA LEU A 69 1.24 2.47 -15.49
C LEU A 69 2.67 2.44 -14.94
N GLN A 70 2.88 2.97 -13.73
CA GLN A 70 4.19 3.18 -13.09
C GLN A 70 5.13 4.01 -13.96
N ARG A 71 4.56 4.94 -14.73
CA ARG A 71 5.28 5.84 -15.62
C ARG A 71 4.99 7.27 -15.19
N MET A 72 6.04 8.03 -14.90
CA MET A 72 5.89 9.38 -14.35
C MET A 72 5.64 10.41 -15.45
N THR A 73 6.15 10.15 -16.65
CA THR A 73 5.78 10.90 -17.86
C THR A 73 5.88 9.98 -19.08
N LEU A 74 5.11 10.29 -20.11
CA LEU A 74 5.14 9.58 -21.38
C LEU A 74 6.01 10.32 -22.39
N SER A 75 7.06 9.66 -22.88
CA SER A 75 7.86 10.17 -23.98
C SER A 75 7.25 9.76 -25.34
N PRO A 76 7.54 10.49 -26.43
CA PRO A 76 7.12 10.09 -27.77
C PRO A 76 7.53 8.66 -28.13
N LEU A 77 8.72 8.23 -27.68
CA LEU A 77 9.22 6.87 -27.86
C LEU A 77 8.29 5.84 -27.21
N ASP A 78 7.78 6.12 -26.01
CA ASP A 78 6.88 5.21 -25.30
C ASP A 78 5.56 5.02 -26.07
N VAL A 79 5.05 6.10 -26.66
CA VAL A 79 3.84 6.08 -27.49
C VAL A 79 4.12 5.34 -28.81
N ASP A 80 5.29 5.54 -29.43
CA ASP A 80 5.71 4.80 -30.62
C ASP A 80 5.83 3.30 -30.37
N GLU A 81 6.40 2.89 -29.24
CA GLU A 81 6.47 1.47 -28.85
C GLU A 81 5.07 0.86 -28.75
N ALA A 82 4.13 1.58 -28.14
CA ALA A 82 2.74 1.14 -28.03
C ALA A 82 2.03 1.09 -29.38
N ILE A 83 2.22 2.07 -30.25
CA ILE A 83 1.68 2.06 -31.63
C ILE A 83 2.25 0.87 -32.40
N GLN A 84 3.57 0.64 -32.34
CA GLN A 84 4.22 -0.47 -33.02
C GLN A 84 3.70 -1.82 -32.52
N GLN A 85 3.46 -1.95 -31.21
CA GLN A 85 2.80 -3.13 -30.66
C GLN A 85 1.40 -3.30 -31.25
N GLY A 86 0.58 -2.23 -31.29
CA GLY A 86 -0.76 -2.26 -31.88
C GLY A 86 -0.75 -2.68 -33.36
N LEU A 87 0.24 -2.23 -34.14
CA LEU A 87 0.43 -2.63 -35.52
C LEU A 87 0.81 -4.12 -35.64
N ASN A 88 1.77 -4.58 -34.83
CA ASN A 88 2.24 -5.97 -34.85
C ASN A 88 1.13 -6.98 -34.50
N GLU A 89 0.23 -6.60 -33.59
CA GLU A 89 -0.88 -7.45 -33.12
C GLU A 89 -2.18 -7.24 -33.94
N GLY A 90 -2.12 -6.43 -35.01
CA GLY A 90 -3.26 -6.17 -35.91
C GLY A 90 -4.42 -5.40 -35.26
N LEU A 91 -4.15 -4.62 -34.22
CA LEU A 91 -5.13 -3.78 -33.51
C LEU A 91 -5.26 -2.39 -34.14
N VAL A 92 -4.15 -1.90 -34.69
CA VAL A 92 -4.06 -0.60 -35.35
C VAL A 92 -3.71 -0.82 -36.82
N GLU A 93 -4.32 -0.03 -37.69
CA GLU A 93 -3.97 0.08 -39.10
C GLU A 93 -3.46 1.50 -39.37
N GLN A 94 -2.42 1.60 -40.20
CA GLN A 94 -1.88 2.88 -40.65
C GLN A 94 -2.14 3.04 -42.14
N SER A 95 -2.85 4.12 -42.50
CA SER A 95 -3.03 4.56 -43.88
C SER A 95 -2.34 5.93 -44.02
N ASP A 96 -1.29 5.99 -44.84
CA ASP A 96 -0.42 7.17 -44.98
C ASP A 96 0.15 7.65 -43.63
N ARG A 97 -0.38 8.75 -43.09
CA ARG A 97 -0.01 9.37 -41.82
C ARG A 97 -1.09 9.27 -40.75
N GLU A 98 -2.24 8.66 -41.07
CA GLU A 98 -3.35 8.48 -40.15
C GLU A 98 -3.39 7.05 -39.61
N LEU A 99 -3.61 6.95 -38.30
CA LEU A 99 -3.82 5.73 -37.55
C LEU A 99 -5.31 5.53 -37.34
N SER A 100 -5.77 4.29 -37.46
CA SER A 100 -7.16 3.90 -37.18
C SER A 100 -7.20 2.53 -36.52
N LEU A 101 -8.29 2.23 -35.81
CA LEU A 101 -8.48 0.90 -35.21
C LEU A 101 -9.10 -0.09 -36.19
N THR A 102 -8.57 -1.30 -36.18
CA THR A 102 -9.18 -2.44 -36.87
C THR A 102 -10.42 -2.92 -36.12
N THR A 103 -11.24 -3.78 -36.72
CA THR A 103 -12.36 -4.40 -36.00
C THR A 103 -11.86 -5.19 -34.78
N HIS A 104 -10.74 -5.91 -34.95
CA HIS A 104 -10.07 -6.62 -33.85
C HIS A 104 -9.57 -5.66 -32.76
N GLY A 105 -9.05 -4.49 -33.13
CA GLY A 105 -8.65 -3.43 -32.20
C GLY A 105 -9.82 -2.87 -31.38
N ILE A 106 -10.98 -2.68 -32.01
CA ILE A 106 -12.20 -2.21 -31.34
C ILE A 106 -12.73 -3.26 -30.35
N ASP A 107 -12.74 -4.53 -30.74
CA ASP A 107 -13.16 -5.63 -29.85
C ASP A 107 -12.21 -5.77 -28.65
N ALA A 108 -10.90 -5.71 -28.90
CA ALA A 108 -9.87 -5.73 -27.86
C ALA A 108 -10.01 -4.52 -26.91
N LEU A 109 -10.30 -3.33 -27.43
CA LEU A 109 -10.55 -2.12 -26.64
C LEU A 109 -11.79 -2.29 -25.73
N LYS A 110 -12.88 -2.85 -26.26
CA LYS A 110 -14.12 -3.10 -25.52
C LYS A 110 -13.90 -4.09 -24.38
N GLU A 111 -13.27 -5.23 -24.65
CA GLU A 111 -12.96 -6.24 -23.64
C GLU A 111 -11.95 -5.70 -22.60
N SER A 112 -10.97 -4.90 -23.04
CA SER A 112 -10.00 -4.24 -22.16
C SER A 112 -10.70 -3.29 -21.18
N ARG A 113 -11.65 -2.47 -21.66
CA ARG A 113 -12.44 -1.60 -20.77
C ARG A 113 -13.26 -2.43 -19.78
N LYS A 114 -13.88 -3.51 -20.23
CA LYS A 114 -14.67 -4.39 -19.36
C LYS A 114 -13.81 -4.94 -18.22
N GLN A 115 -12.57 -5.32 -18.49
CA GLN A 115 -11.60 -5.71 -17.46
C GLN A 115 -11.25 -4.56 -16.51
N VAL A 116 -10.95 -3.37 -17.03
CA VAL A 116 -10.66 -2.16 -16.22
C VAL A 116 -11.81 -1.87 -15.25
N LEU A 117 -13.05 -1.90 -15.74
CA LEU A 117 -14.26 -1.66 -14.95
C LEU A 117 -14.55 -2.80 -13.95
N HIS A 118 -14.35 -4.06 -14.34
CA HIS A 118 -14.52 -5.21 -13.43
C HIS A 118 -13.55 -5.13 -12.26
N GLU A 119 -12.26 -4.93 -12.53
CA GLU A 119 -11.25 -4.76 -11.48
C GLU A 119 -11.56 -3.52 -10.63
N GLY A 120 -11.97 -2.41 -11.27
CA GLY A 120 -12.37 -1.18 -10.60
C GLY A 120 -13.58 -1.35 -9.69
N TYR A 121 -14.59 -2.13 -10.11
CA TYR A 121 -15.78 -2.44 -9.33
C TYR A 121 -15.45 -3.16 -8.03
N TRP A 122 -14.67 -4.24 -8.11
CA TRP A 122 -14.25 -4.99 -6.94
C TRP A 122 -13.34 -4.19 -6.03
N MET A 123 -12.45 -3.39 -6.63
CA MET A 123 -11.63 -2.44 -5.88
C MET A 123 -12.48 -1.44 -5.10
N ARG A 124 -13.44 -0.76 -5.73
CA ARG A 124 -14.35 0.18 -5.05
C ARG A 124 -15.16 -0.46 -3.92
N ARG A 125 -15.37 -1.77 -3.96
CA ARG A 125 -16.09 -2.52 -2.92
C ARG A 125 -15.16 -2.96 -1.78
N PHE A 126 -14.00 -3.54 -2.07
CA PHE A 126 -13.09 -4.02 -1.04
C PHE A 126 -12.26 -2.90 -0.40
N LEU A 127 -11.94 -1.86 -1.16
CA LEU A 127 -11.09 -0.76 -0.73
C LEU A 127 -11.90 0.42 -0.15
N GLN A 128 -13.06 0.13 0.45
CA GLN A 128 -13.81 1.13 1.22
C GLN A 128 -13.24 1.20 2.63
N GLU A 129 -13.13 2.42 3.17
CA GLU A 129 -12.63 2.66 4.54
C GLU A 129 -13.31 1.74 5.56
N LYS A 130 -14.64 1.69 5.54
CA LYS A 130 -15.44 0.84 6.43
C LYS A 130 -15.04 -0.63 6.37
N ASN A 131 -14.80 -1.16 5.18
CA ASN A 131 -14.47 -2.57 5.01
C ASN A 131 -13.04 -2.85 5.48
N VAL A 132 -12.12 -1.92 5.27
CA VAL A 132 -10.75 -2.03 5.78
C VAL A 132 -10.69 -2.02 7.29
N VAL A 133 -11.43 -1.11 7.95
CA VAL A 133 -11.54 -1.08 9.41
C VAL A 133 -12.14 -2.40 9.93
N LEU A 134 -13.19 -2.92 9.28
CA LEU A 134 -13.79 -4.20 9.70
C LEU A 134 -12.85 -5.39 9.54
N ILE A 135 -12.14 -5.48 8.42
CA ILE A 135 -11.20 -6.59 8.15
C ILE A 135 -10.02 -6.54 9.11
N SER A 136 -9.42 -5.36 9.30
CA SER A 136 -8.28 -5.19 10.22
C SER A 136 -8.68 -5.41 11.68
N GLY A 137 -9.83 -4.89 12.11
CA GLY A 137 -10.37 -5.17 13.45
C GLY A 137 -10.64 -6.65 13.68
N PHE A 138 -11.15 -7.37 12.66
CA PHE A 138 -11.33 -8.82 12.75
C PHE A 138 -9.99 -9.58 12.90
N PHE A 139 -8.95 -9.19 12.14
CA PHE A 139 -7.61 -9.75 12.31
C PHE A 139 -7.03 -9.47 13.70
N LEU A 140 -7.22 -8.25 14.21
CA LEU A 140 -6.76 -7.87 15.55
C LEU A 140 -7.41 -8.74 16.64
N ILE A 141 -8.73 -8.95 16.57
CA ILE A 141 -9.45 -9.82 17.52
C ILE A 141 -8.91 -11.26 17.49
N ILE A 142 -8.68 -11.81 16.29
CA ILE A 142 -8.08 -13.15 16.16
C ILE A 142 -6.68 -13.20 16.79
N LEU A 143 -5.85 -12.17 16.55
CA LEU A 143 -4.50 -12.12 17.09
C LEU A 143 -4.49 -12.01 18.62
N VAL A 144 -5.38 -11.20 19.21
CA VAL A 144 -5.55 -11.13 20.67
C VAL A 144 -5.83 -12.50 21.25
N ILE A 145 -6.81 -13.21 20.70
CA ILE A 145 -7.22 -14.53 21.20
C ILE A 145 -6.04 -15.50 21.11
N LEU A 146 -5.36 -15.56 19.97
CA LEU A 146 -4.24 -16.48 19.76
C LEU A 146 -3.03 -16.16 20.65
N LYS A 147 -2.60 -14.89 20.72
CA LYS A 147 -1.45 -14.46 21.51
C LYS A 147 -1.66 -14.71 23.00
N LEU A 148 -2.82 -14.31 23.53
CA LEU A 148 -3.12 -14.54 24.95
C LEU A 148 -3.27 -16.02 25.27
N TRP A 149 -3.97 -16.77 24.41
CA TRP A 149 -4.15 -18.20 24.64
C TRP A 149 -2.81 -18.94 24.64
N VAL A 150 -1.98 -18.78 23.61
CA VAL A 150 -0.68 -19.46 23.56
C VAL A 150 0.26 -18.90 24.63
N GLY A 151 0.30 -17.58 24.83
CA GLY A 151 1.21 -16.92 25.76
C GLY A 151 1.01 -17.39 27.20
N LEU A 152 -0.25 -17.54 27.63
CA LEU A 152 -0.59 -18.09 28.94
C LEU A 152 -0.24 -19.57 29.06
N ASN A 153 -0.40 -20.38 28.00
CA ASN A 153 -0.06 -21.80 28.05
C ASN A 153 1.46 -22.03 28.14
N ILE A 154 2.28 -21.18 27.49
CA ILE A 154 3.74 -21.33 27.48
C ILE A 154 4.46 -20.52 28.56
N GLY A 155 3.75 -19.64 29.29
CA GLY A 155 4.36 -18.75 30.29
C GLY A 155 5.19 -17.59 29.72
N SER A 156 4.97 -17.18 28.46
CA SER A 156 5.71 -16.06 27.84
C SER A 156 5.06 -14.71 28.18
N HIS A 157 5.74 -13.91 29.00
CA HIS A 157 5.30 -12.57 29.36
C HIS A 157 5.41 -11.60 28.20
N ALA A 158 6.38 -11.76 27.30
CA ALA A 158 6.48 -10.96 26.09
C ALA A 158 5.23 -11.13 25.21
N MET A 159 4.81 -12.37 24.97
CA MET A 159 3.64 -12.65 24.14
C MET A 159 2.32 -12.26 24.82
N ILE A 160 2.23 -12.42 26.14
CA ILE A 160 1.07 -11.93 26.92
C ILE A 160 0.99 -10.41 26.85
N THR A 161 2.11 -9.70 27.04
CA THR A 161 2.16 -8.23 27.00
C THR A 161 1.78 -7.71 25.61
N ASP A 162 2.29 -8.33 24.56
CA ASP A 162 1.91 -8.06 23.17
C ASP A 162 0.41 -8.32 22.91
N GLY A 163 -0.13 -9.42 23.43
CA GLY A 163 -1.56 -9.71 23.34
C GLY A 163 -2.44 -8.71 24.12
N LEU A 164 -1.99 -8.28 25.30
CA LEU A 164 -2.69 -7.28 26.11
C LEU A 164 -2.63 -5.89 25.49
N GLU A 165 -1.55 -5.55 24.79
CA GLU A 165 -1.50 -4.28 24.08
C GLU A 165 -2.51 -4.23 22.94
N ASN A 166 -2.60 -5.29 22.14
CA ASN A 166 -3.66 -5.41 21.14
C ASN A 166 -5.09 -5.32 21.75
N VAL A 167 -5.27 -5.65 23.04
CA VAL A 167 -6.55 -5.43 23.77
C VAL A 167 -6.71 -3.95 24.13
N THR A 168 -5.64 -3.29 24.58
CA THR A 168 -5.59 -1.84 24.81
C THR A 168 -6.10 -1.09 23.58
N ASP A 169 -5.60 -1.42 22.38
CA ASP A 169 -6.00 -0.79 21.12
C ASP A 169 -7.50 -0.92 20.85
N LEU A 170 -8.06 -2.12 21.06
CA LEU A 170 -9.50 -2.35 20.93
C LEU A 170 -10.32 -1.51 21.91
N ILE A 171 -9.84 -1.34 23.15
CA ILE A 171 -10.49 -0.51 24.16
C ILE A 171 -10.41 0.98 23.76
N VAL A 172 -9.25 1.42 23.26
CA VAL A 172 -9.05 2.80 22.76
C VAL A 172 -10.05 3.12 21.65
N VAL A 173 -10.24 2.22 20.67
CA VAL A 173 -11.26 2.40 19.62
C VAL A 173 -12.67 2.56 20.19
N VAL A 174 -13.03 1.81 21.24
CA VAL A 174 -14.32 1.96 21.92
C VAL A 174 -14.44 3.32 22.61
N ILE A 175 -13.37 3.80 23.26
CA ILE A 175 -13.34 5.12 23.89
C ILE A 175 -13.52 6.22 22.82
N ILE A 176 -12.83 6.11 21.69
CA ILE A 176 -13.00 7.04 20.54
C ILE A 176 -14.45 7.05 20.07
N ALA A 177 -15.06 5.87 19.84
CA ALA A 177 -16.43 5.76 19.38
C ALA A 177 -17.45 6.37 20.37
N LEU A 178 -17.25 6.18 21.67
CA LEU A 178 -18.07 6.80 22.70
C LEU A 178 -17.87 8.33 22.75
N SER A 179 -16.62 8.77 22.66
CA SER A 179 -16.27 10.19 22.66
C SER A 179 -16.99 10.95 21.55
N LEU A 180 -16.91 10.43 20.32
CA LEU A 180 -17.57 11.00 19.15
C LEU A 180 -19.10 10.96 19.29
N ARG A 181 -19.65 9.87 19.85
CA ARG A 181 -21.11 9.73 20.04
C ARG A 181 -21.68 10.78 21.01
N TYR A 182 -20.90 11.19 22.01
CA TYR A 182 -21.32 12.14 23.03
C TYR A 182 -20.76 13.56 22.83
N ASP A 183 -20.07 13.82 21.71
CA ASP A 183 -19.45 15.11 21.39
C ASP A 183 -18.49 15.58 22.50
N ARG A 184 -17.68 14.64 22.99
CA ARG A 184 -16.84 14.78 24.20
C ARG A 184 -15.36 14.52 23.90
N ASP A 185 -14.90 14.96 22.74
CA ASP A 185 -13.58 14.70 22.16
C ASP A 185 -12.41 14.88 23.13
N ARG A 186 -12.37 16.00 23.84
CA ARG A 186 -11.30 16.27 24.81
C ARG A 186 -11.29 15.28 25.98
N LEU A 187 -12.47 14.88 26.48
CA LEU A 187 -12.56 13.89 27.56
C LEU A 187 -12.20 12.49 27.07
N GLY A 188 -12.56 12.16 25.82
CA GLY A 188 -12.11 10.93 25.15
C GLY A 188 -10.59 10.87 25.03
N ALA A 189 -9.96 11.93 24.53
CA ALA A 189 -8.50 12.03 24.43
C ALA A 189 -7.82 11.87 25.80
N ILE A 190 -8.28 12.60 26.83
CA ILE A 190 -7.79 12.47 28.21
C ILE A 190 -7.93 11.03 28.73
N ALA A 191 -9.08 10.39 28.49
CA ALA A 191 -9.31 9.01 28.91
C ALA A 191 -8.36 8.02 28.22
N ILE A 192 -8.12 8.18 26.92
CA ILE A 192 -7.18 7.35 26.14
C ILE A 192 -5.77 7.46 26.71
N MET A 193 -5.26 8.68 26.91
CA MET A 193 -3.91 8.87 27.42
C MET A 193 -3.72 8.35 28.84
N LEU A 194 -4.68 8.62 29.73
CA LEU A 194 -4.63 8.07 31.10
C LEU A 194 -4.68 6.55 31.09
N PHE A 195 -5.48 5.97 30.19
CA PHE A 195 -5.56 4.53 30.03
C PHE A 195 -4.26 3.93 29.53
N MET A 196 -3.64 4.50 28.49
CA MET A 196 -2.32 4.07 27.96
C MET A 196 -1.21 4.17 29.01
N LEU A 197 -1.14 5.28 29.75
CA LEU A 197 -0.15 5.44 30.82
C LEU A 197 -0.37 4.42 31.94
N PHE A 198 -1.63 4.16 32.31
CA PHE A 198 -1.96 3.18 33.34
C PHE A 198 -1.68 1.74 32.87
N SER A 199 -2.13 1.34 31.67
CA SER A 199 -1.92 0.00 31.13
C SER A 199 -0.43 -0.26 30.92
N GLY A 200 0.29 0.68 30.28
CA GLY A 200 1.72 0.56 30.01
C GLY A 200 2.55 0.45 31.30
N THR A 201 2.25 1.27 32.33
CA THR A 201 2.96 1.18 33.62
C THR A 201 2.64 -0.12 34.37
N LEU A 202 1.40 -0.60 34.33
CA LEU A 202 1.01 -1.86 34.95
C LEU A 202 1.69 -3.05 34.28
N LEU A 203 1.70 -3.08 32.93
CA LEU A 203 2.41 -4.10 32.15
C LEU A 203 3.91 -4.07 32.43
N GLY A 204 4.51 -2.88 32.47
CA GLY A 204 5.93 -2.70 32.76
C GLY A 204 6.29 -3.13 34.18
N TYR A 205 5.44 -2.86 35.17
CA TYR A 205 5.64 -3.32 36.54
C TYR A 205 5.61 -4.85 36.63
N ASN A 206 4.64 -5.50 35.99
CA ASN A 206 4.56 -6.96 35.95
C ASN A 206 5.80 -7.55 35.25
N ALA A 207 6.19 -7.00 34.10
CA ALA A 207 7.36 -7.45 33.37
C ALA A 207 8.66 -7.28 34.20
N LEU A 208 8.76 -6.22 35.02
CA LEU A 208 9.88 -6.01 35.92
C LEU A 208 9.92 -7.04 37.06
N LEU A 209 8.78 -7.46 37.60
CA LEU A 209 8.72 -8.54 38.58
C LEU A 209 9.25 -9.85 38.00
N HIS A 210 8.80 -10.21 36.80
CA HIS A 210 9.25 -11.41 36.09
C HIS A 210 10.72 -11.35 35.66
N LEU A 211 11.29 -10.16 35.49
CA LEU A 211 12.73 -10.01 35.26
C LEU A 211 13.55 -10.50 36.45
N PHE A 212 13.11 -10.22 37.68
CA PHE A 212 13.80 -10.64 38.90
C PHE A 212 13.42 -12.07 39.34
N GLN A 213 12.29 -12.58 38.86
CA GLN A 213 11.82 -13.94 39.08
C GLN A 213 11.39 -14.57 37.75
N PRO A 214 12.35 -14.96 36.88
CA PRO A 214 12.03 -15.53 35.59
C PRO A 214 11.29 -16.85 35.75
N GLU A 215 10.12 -16.95 35.13
CA GLU A 215 9.36 -18.19 35.05
C GLU A 215 9.89 -19.05 33.90
N VAL A 216 9.73 -20.37 34.02
CA VAL A 216 10.10 -21.32 32.98
C VAL A 216 9.13 -21.16 31.81
N ILE A 217 9.67 -20.89 30.62
CA ILE A 217 8.88 -20.78 29.40
C ILE A 217 8.91 -22.12 28.67
N GLU A 218 7.75 -22.75 28.51
CA GLU A 218 7.58 -23.99 27.77
C GLU A 218 7.43 -23.68 26.28
N VAL A 219 8.56 -23.45 25.61
CA VAL A 219 8.55 -23.05 24.19
C VAL A 219 7.90 -24.14 23.33
N SER A 220 6.89 -23.74 22.55
CA SER A 220 6.16 -24.61 21.66
C SER A 220 6.22 -24.14 20.22
N PHE A 221 6.12 -25.08 19.28
CA PHE A 221 6.01 -24.77 17.85
C PHE A 221 4.88 -23.77 17.56
N TRP A 222 3.75 -23.88 18.28
CA TRP A 222 2.59 -22.99 18.13
C TRP A 222 2.89 -21.54 18.52
N ALA A 223 3.80 -21.30 19.47
CA ALA A 223 4.21 -19.95 19.85
C ALA A 223 4.88 -19.20 18.69
N TYR A 224 5.79 -19.86 17.97
CA TYR A 224 6.40 -19.29 16.77
C TYR A 224 5.37 -19.07 15.65
N ILE A 225 4.46 -20.03 15.45
CA ILE A 225 3.42 -19.90 14.44
C ILE A 225 2.53 -18.69 14.72
N VAL A 226 2.08 -18.48 15.96
CA VAL A 226 1.26 -17.32 16.33
C VAL A 226 2.02 -16.01 16.13
N ALA A 227 3.29 -15.93 16.55
CA ALA A 227 4.09 -14.73 16.36
C ALA A 227 4.32 -14.41 14.86
N ILE A 228 4.59 -15.43 14.03
CA ILE A 228 4.74 -15.27 12.58
C ILE A 228 3.41 -14.85 11.94
N ILE A 229 2.29 -15.46 12.33
CA ILE A 229 0.95 -15.07 11.85
C ILE A 229 0.67 -13.61 12.21
N SER A 230 1.05 -13.16 13.42
CA SER A 230 0.94 -11.74 13.80
C SER A 230 1.69 -10.83 12.85
N ILE A 231 2.94 -11.16 12.51
CA ILE A 231 3.73 -10.35 11.56
C ILE A 231 3.05 -10.31 10.19
N VAL A 232 2.59 -11.47 9.68
CA VAL A 232 1.96 -11.55 8.36
C VAL A 232 0.64 -10.77 8.30
N LEU A 233 -0.22 -10.91 9.31
CA LEU A 233 -1.49 -10.20 9.37
C LEU A 233 -1.30 -8.69 9.54
N ASN A 234 -0.32 -8.25 10.34
CA ASN A 234 0.01 -6.84 10.46
C ASN A 234 0.61 -6.28 9.16
N LEU A 235 1.48 -7.01 8.46
CA LEU A 235 1.96 -6.60 7.12
C LEU A 235 0.83 -6.44 6.10
N GLY A 236 -0.14 -7.37 6.12
CA GLY A 236 -1.34 -7.28 5.29
C GLY A 236 -2.21 -6.08 5.65
N SER A 237 -2.39 -5.83 6.94
CA SER A 237 -3.17 -4.69 7.47
C SER A 237 -2.50 -3.35 7.12
N ILE A 238 -1.19 -3.22 7.30
CA ILE A 238 -0.42 -2.04 6.87
C ILE A 238 -0.68 -1.75 5.40
N TRP A 239 -0.55 -2.77 4.54
CA TRP A 239 -0.74 -2.58 3.11
C TRP A 239 -2.16 -2.10 2.78
N LEU A 240 -3.18 -2.73 3.39
CA LEU A 240 -4.59 -2.41 3.16
C LEU A 240 -4.96 -1.01 3.71
N LYS A 241 -4.65 -0.75 4.98
CA LYS A 241 -4.90 0.53 5.68
C LYS A 241 -4.17 1.68 5.01
N THR A 242 -2.90 1.50 4.65
CA THR A 242 -2.10 2.51 3.93
C THR A 242 -2.69 2.78 2.55
N LEU A 243 -3.08 1.74 1.82
CA LEU A 243 -3.66 1.89 0.49
C LEU A 243 -4.98 2.67 0.56
N VAL A 244 -5.89 2.29 1.45
CA VAL A 244 -7.22 2.88 1.57
C VAL A 244 -7.20 4.25 2.24
N GLY A 245 -6.45 4.42 3.34
CA GLY A 245 -6.30 5.71 4.00
C GLY A 245 -5.70 6.77 3.07
N ARG A 246 -4.78 6.40 2.17
CA ARG A 246 -4.30 7.30 1.12
C ARG A 246 -5.36 7.54 0.05
N MET A 247 -6.06 6.49 -0.41
CA MET A 247 -7.13 6.61 -1.41
C MET A 247 -8.21 7.58 -1.01
N SER A 248 -8.59 7.58 0.25
CA SER A 248 -9.68 8.42 0.71
C SER A 248 -9.20 9.72 1.36
N GLY A 249 -7.91 9.82 1.70
CA GLY A 249 -7.37 10.94 2.47
C GLY A 249 -7.65 10.82 3.97
N ASN A 250 -8.08 9.64 4.43
CA ASN A 250 -8.32 9.35 5.83
C ASN A 250 -6.99 9.12 6.56
N LEU A 251 -6.52 10.17 7.25
CA LEU A 251 -5.27 10.16 8.01
C LEU A 251 -5.30 9.15 9.17
N ALA A 252 -6.45 8.92 9.79
CA ALA A 252 -6.60 7.96 10.88
C ALA A 252 -6.25 6.53 10.42
N LEU A 253 -6.72 6.11 9.24
CA LEU A 253 -6.34 4.81 8.66
C LEU A 253 -4.84 4.68 8.40
N VAL A 254 -4.17 5.76 7.98
CA VAL A 254 -2.72 5.68 7.73
C VAL A 254 -1.92 5.70 9.02
N SER A 255 -2.42 6.34 10.08
CA SER A 255 -1.81 6.26 11.41
C SER A 255 -2.00 4.89 12.05
N ASP A 256 -3.17 4.29 11.93
CA ASP A 256 -3.45 2.91 12.34
C ASP A 256 -2.53 1.91 11.61
N ALA A 257 -2.15 2.20 10.35
CA ALA A 257 -1.11 1.43 9.65
C ALA A 257 0.31 1.62 10.23
N LYS A 258 0.61 2.74 10.90
CA LYS A 258 1.90 2.96 11.57
C LYS A 258 1.95 2.18 12.88
N GLU A 259 0.85 2.10 13.60
CA GLU A 259 0.68 1.29 14.80
C GLU A 259 0.91 -0.20 14.50
N ASP A 260 0.33 -0.71 13.41
CA ASP A 260 0.61 -2.08 12.94
C ASP A 260 2.12 -2.35 12.69
N GLN A 261 2.91 -1.33 12.32
CA GLN A 261 4.36 -1.48 12.17
C GLN A 261 5.06 -1.64 13.52
N THR A 262 4.58 -0.95 14.55
CA THR A 262 5.06 -1.14 15.93
C THR A 262 4.78 -2.58 16.36
N HIS A 263 3.57 -3.09 16.09
CA HIS A 263 3.20 -4.49 16.38
C HIS A 263 4.07 -5.54 15.67
N ILE A 264 4.58 -5.25 14.47
CA ILE A 264 5.56 -6.12 13.80
C ILE A 264 6.89 -6.15 14.56
N ARG A 265 7.37 -5.00 15.04
CA ARG A 265 8.62 -4.92 15.81
C ARG A 265 8.47 -5.65 17.14
N ILE A 266 7.34 -5.48 17.81
CA ILE A 266 6.98 -6.19 19.04
C ILE A 266 6.96 -7.71 18.80
N ALA A 267 6.22 -8.18 17.80
CA ALA A 267 6.15 -9.62 17.47
C ALA A 267 7.54 -10.20 17.11
N THR A 268 8.40 -9.40 16.47
CA THR A 268 9.80 -9.80 16.21
C THR A 268 10.59 -9.93 17.51
N GLY A 269 10.39 -9.01 18.47
CA GLY A 269 10.92 -9.12 19.82
C GLY A 269 10.45 -10.37 20.55
N VAL A 270 9.15 -10.71 20.45
CA VAL A 270 8.59 -11.94 21.02
C VAL A 270 9.29 -13.18 20.46
N ILE A 271 9.49 -13.26 19.13
CA ILE A 271 10.23 -14.37 18.51
C ILE A 271 11.67 -14.48 19.06
N ILE A 272 12.33 -13.34 19.29
CA ILE A 272 13.66 -13.33 19.91
C ILE A 272 13.58 -13.87 21.35
N GLY A 273 12.60 -13.43 22.14
CA GLY A 273 12.36 -13.94 23.49
C GLY A 273 12.17 -15.46 23.53
N LEU A 274 11.31 -15.98 22.64
CA LEU A 274 11.08 -17.43 22.49
C LEU A 274 12.36 -18.18 22.09
N LEU A 275 13.15 -17.64 21.15
CA LEU A 275 14.39 -18.27 20.72
C LEU A 275 15.42 -18.39 21.86
N PHE A 276 15.52 -17.37 22.71
CA PHE A 276 16.40 -17.43 23.88
C PHE A 276 15.87 -18.35 24.98
N ALA A 277 14.54 -18.48 25.11
CA ALA A 277 13.91 -19.40 26.03
C ALA A 277 14.20 -20.88 25.70
N GLU A 278 14.41 -21.24 24.41
CA GLU A 278 14.89 -22.58 24.02
C GLU A 278 16.18 -22.96 24.76
N PHE A 279 17.08 -21.98 24.92
CA PHE A 279 18.37 -22.16 25.59
C PHE A 279 18.29 -21.92 27.10
N GLN A 280 17.09 -21.95 27.68
CA GLN A 280 16.84 -21.71 29.11
C GLN A 280 17.20 -20.28 29.55
N ILE A 281 17.31 -19.32 28.62
CA ILE A 281 17.59 -17.92 28.90
C ILE A 281 16.27 -17.14 28.94
N TYR A 282 15.46 -17.39 29.96
CA TYR A 282 14.09 -16.84 30.10
C TYR A 282 14.05 -15.33 30.32
N VAL A 283 15.12 -14.75 30.88
CA VAL A 283 15.21 -13.31 31.19
C VAL A 283 14.98 -12.43 29.95
N ILE A 284 15.34 -12.91 28.76
CA ILE A 284 15.16 -12.13 27.52
C ILE A 284 13.69 -11.88 27.22
N ASP A 285 12.80 -12.82 27.51
CA ASP A 285 11.35 -12.65 27.34
C ASP A 285 10.83 -11.50 28.23
N SER A 286 11.23 -11.46 29.51
CA SER A 286 10.87 -10.36 30.41
C SER A 286 11.45 -9.02 29.95
N ILE A 287 12.67 -8.98 29.41
CA ILE A 287 13.24 -7.76 28.82
C ILE A 287 12.39 -7.28 27.64
N VAL A 288 11.97 -8.18 26.75
CA VAL A 288 11.09 -7.84 25.63
C VAL A 288 9.77 -7.28 26.14
N ALA A 289 9.14 -7.91 27.15
CA ALA A 289 7.93 -7.40 27.78
C ALA A 289 8.11 -5.98 28.36
N ILE A 290 9.25 -5.69 29.00
CA ILE A 290 9.59 -4.34 29.49
C ILE A 290 9.72 -3.35 28.33
N LEU A 291 10.39 -3.74 27.23
CA LEU A 291 10.54 -2.87 26.06
C LEU A 291 9.18 -2.52 25.44
N ILE A 292 8.26 -3.49 25.36
CA ILE A 292 6.88 -3.25 24.92
C ILE A 292 6.21 -2.21 25.82
N ALA A 293 6.24 -2.42 27.15
CA ALA A 293 5.66 -1.48 28.10
C ALA A 293 6.25 -0.06 28.00
N ILE A 294 7.56 0.07 27.74
CA ILE A 294 8.20 1.37 27.52
C ILE A 294 7.65 2.07 26.27
N VAL A 295 7.42 1.33 25.18
CA VAL A 295 6.82 1.88 23.96
C VAL A 295 5.43 2.44 24.24
N ILE A 296 4.58 1.67 24.94
CA ILE A 296 3.21 2.08 25.30
C ILE A 296 3.22 3.36 26.14
N VAL A 297 4.07 3.39 27.18
CA VAL A 297 4.19 4.59 28.03
C VAL A 297 4.72 5.77 27.24
N PHE A 298 5.67 5.57 26.33
CA PHE A 298 6.21 6.63 25.49
C PHE A 298 5.14 7.21 24.56
N GLU A 299 4.34 6.37 23.91
CA GLU A 299 3.23 6.80 23.06
C GLU A 299 2.17 7.57 23.86
N GLY A 300 1.80 7.09 25.06
CA GLY A 300 0.91 7.81 25.96
C GLY A 300 1.46 9.18 26.43
N LEU A 301 2.77 9.28 26.65
CA LEU A 301 3.42 10.55 26.99
C LEU A 301 3.51 11.51 25.80
N GLU A 302 3.73 11.00 24.59
CA GLU A 302 3.74 11.79 23.36
C GLU A 302 2.35 12.37 23.09
N ALA A 303 1.30 11.53 23.17
CA ALA A 303 -0.09 11.98 23.12
C ALA A 303 -0.40 13.05 24.18
N LEU A 304 0.12 12.89 25.41
CA LEU A 304 -0.07 13.89 26.47
C LEU A 304 0.58 15.23 26.13
N ARG A 305 1.78 15.22 25.54
CA ARG A 305 2.44 16.44 25.08
C ARG A 305 1.63 17.11 23.97
N GLU A 306 1.14 16.35 23.00
CA GLU A 306 0.29 16.86 21.92
C GLU A 306 -1.00 17.51 22.46
N LEU A 307 -1.68 16.88 23.44
CA LEU A 307 -2.84 17.48 24.10
C LEU A 307 -2.48 18.83 24.76
N LEU A 308 -1.36 18.89 25.47
CA LEU A 308 -0.93 20.10 26.19
C LEU A 308 -0.56 21.24 25.22
N GLU A 309 0.02 20.91 24.07
CA GLU A 309 0.40 21.88 23.04
C GLU A 309 -0.81 22.36 22.22
N ALA A 310 -1.80 21.52 21.96
CA ALA A 310 -2.97 21.84 21.14
C ALA A 310 -4.04 22.69 21.84
N GLY A 311 -4.08 22.73 23.18
CA GLY A 311 -5.02 23.57 23.92
C GLY A 311 -6.49 23.13 23.80
N ASP A 312 -7.37 24.03 23.33
CA ASP A 312 -8.83 23.81 23.21
C ASP A 312 -9.28 23.26 21.84
N ASP A 313 -8.39 23.22 20.84
CA ASP A 313 -8.71 22.83 19.46
C ASP A 313 -8.46 21.32 19.16
N LEU A 314 -8.29 20.47 20.17
CA LEU A 314 -7.99 19.05 19.95
C LEU A 314 -9.26 18.24 19.62
N SER A 315 -9.30 17.65 18.43
CA SER A 315 -10.20 16.54 18.10
C SER A 315 -9.48 15.20 18.25
N VAL A 316 -10.20 14.16 18.65
CA VAL A 316 -9.65 12.80 18.86
C VAL A 316 -8.97 12.24 17.60
N ASP A 317 -9.37 12.71 16.44
CA ASP A 317 -8.82 12.32 15.14
C ASP A 317 -7.40 12.87 14.86
N THR A 318 -6.93 13.85 15.64
CA THR A 318 -5.62 14.52 15.39
C THR A 318 -4.42 13.83 16.01
N LEU A 319 -4.62 12.86 16.91
CA LEU A 319 -3.58 12.17 17.72
C LEU A 319 -2.63 11.24 16.91
N HIS A 320 -2.67 11.34 15.58
CA HIS A 320 -2.34 10.27 14.67
C HIS A 320 -1.82 10.84 13.34
N LEU A 321 -0.65 11.52 13.38
CA LEU A 321 -0.10 12.24 12.23
C LEU A 321 1.40 11.97 12.01
N ALA A 322 1.70 10.89 11.29
CA ALA A 322 3.02 10.68 10.67
C ALA A 322 2.91 9.78 9.43
N ALA A 323 2.33 10.31 8.34
CA ALA A 323 2.09 9.50 7.13
C ALA A 323 2.11 10.26 5.80
N ALA A 324 3.02 11.21 5.62
CA ALA A 324 3.10 12.01 4.39
C ALA A 324 4.03 11.45 3.29
N ASP A 325 5.00 10.59 3.64
CA ASP A 325 6.22 10.43 2.82
C ASP A 325 6.01 9.84 1.41
N GLN A 326 5.18 8.81 1.24
CA GLN A 326 5.10 8.11 -0.06
C GLN A 326 4.20 8.81 -1.09
N TYR A 327 3.24 9.62 -0.64
CA TYR A 327 2.40 10.45 -1.52
C TYR A 327 3.20 11.61 -2.08
N ASP A 328 3.95 12.25 -1.19
CA ASP A 328 4.84 13.36 -1.52
C ASP A 328 5.91 12.87 -2.53
N ASP A 329 6.43 11.65 -2.40
CA ASP A 329 7.39 11.06 -3.34
C ASP A 329 6.86 10.92 -4.77
N LEU A 330 5.64 10.38 -4.97
CA LEU A 330 5.10 10.17 -6.32
C LEU A 330 4.80 11.51 -7.02
N MET A 331 4.19 12.44 -6.29
CA MET A 331 3.86 13.77 -6.80
C MET A 331 5.13 14.56 -7.11
N THR A 332 6.11 14.51 -6.21
CA THR A 332 7.44 15.10 -6.43
C THR A 332 8.08 14.50 -7.67
N ALA A 333 8.02 13.19 -7.83
CA ALA A 333 8.65 12.52 -8.95
C ALA A 333 7.98 12.83 -10.30
N TRP A 334 6.65 13.01 -10.34
CA TRP A 334 5.94 13.55 -11.50
C TRP A 334 6.34 15.00 -11.81
N ILE A 335 6.39 15.87 -10.79
CA ILE A 335 6.84 17.27 -10.92
C ILE A 335 8.24 17.34 -11.54
N LEU A 336 9.18 16.56 -11.01
CA LEU A 336 10.55 16.50 -11.52
C LEU A 336 10.60 16.04 -12.98
N ALA A 337 9.79 15.05 -13.34
CA ALA A 337 9.76 14.55 -14.70
C ALA A 337 9.17 15.56 -15.70
N GLN A 338 8.21 16.39 -15.28
CA GLN A 338 7.71 17.50 -16.09
C GLN A 338 8.74 18.63 -16.25
N LEU A 339 9.45 18.98 -15.18
CA LEU A 339 10.46 20.03 -15.20
C LEU A 339 11.77 19.60 -15.88
N ALA A 340 12.04 18.29 -15.99
CA ALA A 340 13.15 17.76 -16.76
C ALA A 340 13.03 18.05 -18.27
N ARG A 341 11.82 18.32 -18.77
CA ARG A 341 11.56 18.70 -20.17
C ARG A 341 11.79 20.18 -20.45
N GLY A 342 11.80 21.00 -19.40
CA GLY A 342 12.00 22.43 -19.49
C GLY A 342 11.32 23.19 -18.35
N PRO A 343 11.70 24.46 -18.14
CA PRO A 343 11.10 25.28 -17.11
C PRO A 343 9.61 25.51 -17.36
N LYS A 344 8.80 25.47 -16.29
CA LYS A 344 7.35 25.70 -16.35
C LYS A 344 6.91 26.62 -15.22
N THR A 345 5.81 27.34 -15.41
CA THR A 345 5.17 28.09 -14.33
C THR A 345 4.39 27.13 -13.42
N GLU A 346 4.13 27.56 -12.18
CA GLU A 346 3.34 26.76 -11.22
C GLU A 346 1.94 26.44 -11.77
N ASP A 347 1.28 27.42 -12.37
CA ASP A 347 -0.08 27.24 -12.92
C ASP A 347 -0.08 26.29 -14.12
N ALA A 348 0.88 26.44 -15.04
CA ALA A 348 0.99 25.55 -16.19
C ALA A 348 1.24 24.08 -15.77
N LEU A 349 1.99 23.89 -14.68
CA LEU A 349 2.25 22.57 -14.12
C LEU A 349 0.99 21.98 -13.46
N ASN A 350 0.24 22.80 -12.72
CA ASN A 350 -1.02 22.40 -12.11
C ASN A 350 -2.09 22.05 -13.15
N ASP A 351 -2.23 22.87 -14.19
CA ASP A 351 -3.18 22.62 -15.28
C ASP A 351 -2.82 21.35 -16.06
N ALA A 352 -1.53 21.11 -16.30
CA ALA A 352 -1.06 19.87 -16.92
C ALA A 352 -1.38 18.65 -16.05
N PHE A 353 -1.24 18.78 -14.73
CA PHE A 353 -1.57 17.71 -13.79
C PHE A 353 -3.07 17.38 -13.81
N ILE A 354 -3.93 18.40 -13.71
CA ILE A 354 -5.39 18.22 -13.74
C ILE A 354 -5.81 17.57 -15.05
N ARG A 355 -5.35 18.09 -16.21
CA ARG A 355 -5.62 17.44 -17.51
C ARG A 355 -5.15 15.99 -17.53
N GLY A 356 -3.97 15.73 -16.98
CA GLY A 356 -3.40 14.41 -16.87
C GLY A 356 -4.26 13.42 -16.10
N ILE A 357 -4.78 13.85 -14.96
CA ILE A 357 -5.70 13.08 -14.12
C ILE A 357 -7.01 12.84 -14.84
N THR A 358 -7.58 13.86 -15.49
CA THR A 358 -8.84 13.72 -16.23
C THR A 358 -8.73 12.67 -17.33
N ILE A 359 -7.65 12.69 -18.12
CA ILE A 359 -7.38 11.66 -19.15
C ILE A 359 -7.19 10.29 -18.49
N GLY A 360 -6.43 10.25 -17.39
CA GLY A 360 -6.24 9.05 -16.58
C GLY A 360 -7.57 8.42 -16.16
N TYR A 361 -8.44 9.17 -15.48
CA TYR A 361 -9.75 8.71 -15.01
C TYR A 361 -10.63 8.26 -16.18
N ARG A 362 -10.66 9.01 -17.27
CA ARG A 362 -11.44 8.66 -18.46
C ARG A 362 -11.07 7.27 -18.96
N TYR A 363 -9.78 6.98 -19.11
CA TYR A 363 -9.33 5.69 -19.66
C TYR A 363 -9.27 4.58 -18.62
N PHE A 364 -8.78 4.85 -17.42
CA PHE A 364 -8.41 3.85 -16.42
C PHE A 364 -9.34 3.80 -15.19
N ASP A 365 -10.34 4.66 -15.10
CA ASP A 365 -11.24 4.76 -13.93
C ASP A 365 -10.44 4.83 -12.61
N VAL A 366 -10.78 4.02 -11.60
CA VAL A 366 -10.08 4.01 -10.29
C VAL A 366 -8.59 3.68 -10.42
N HIS A 367 -8.16 3.01 -11.48
CA HIS A 367 -6.76 2.64 -11.68
C HIS A 367 -5.86 3.82 -12.03
N ALA A 368 -6.46 4.92 -12.51
CA ALA A 368 -5.75 6.15 -12.84
C ALA A 368 -5.05 6.74 -11.62
N VAL A 369 -5.79 6.81 -10.53
CA VAL A 369 -5.46 7.57 -9.33
C VAL A 369 -5.55 6.66 -8.09
N LEU A 370 -5.39 5.35 -8.32
CA LEU A 370 -5.37 4.31 -7.29
C LEU A 370 -4.44 4.74 -6.15
N GLY A 371 -5.01 5.06 -5.00
CA GLY A 371 -4.26 5.66 -3.89
C GLY A 371 -4.60 7.10 -3.54
N PHE A 372 -5.45 7.83 -4.28
CA PHE A 372 -5.62 9.28 -4.04
C PHE A 372 -7.07 9.79 -4.28
N SER A 373 -7.59 10.61 -3.37
CA SER A 373 -8.89 11.30 -3.48
C SER A 373 -8.70 12.80 -3.71
N ASN A 374 -9.65 13.40 -4.44
CA ASN A 374 -9.77 14.83 -4.67
C ASN A 374 -8.47 15.47 -5.21
N LEU A 375 -7.70 14.75 -6.03
CA LEU A 375 -6.48 15.31 -6.63
C LEU A 375 -6.77 16.51 -7.54
N GLU A 376 -7.94 16.53 -8.18
CA GLU A 376 -8.39 17.65 -9.00
C GLU A 376 -8.60 18.92 -8.16
N GLU A 377 -9.11 18.79 -6.92
CA GLU A 377 -9.32 19.91 -5.99
C GLU A 377 -8.04 20.31 -5.25
N LYS A 378 -7.25 19.32 -4.81
CA LYS A 378 -6.01 19.55 -4.03
C LYS A 378 -4.87 20.08 -4.91
N GLY A 379 -4.83 19.70 -6.19
CA GLY A 379 -3.77 20.06 -7.12
C GLY A 379 -2.38 19.59 -6.66
N ILE A 380 -1.34 20.26 -7.15
CA ILE A 380 0.07 19.92 -6.84
C ILE A 380 0.83 20.99 -6.06
N ARG A 381 0.18 22.10 -5.68
CA ARG A 381 0.86 23.26 -5.09
C ARG A 381 1.61 22.91 -3.80
N LYS A 382 1.01 22.09 -2.93
CA LYS A 382 1.68 21.57 -1.71
C LYS A 382 2.99 20.85 -2.05
N HIS A 383 2.97 20.00 -3.07
CA HIS A 383 4.12 19.19 -3.50
C HIS A 383 5.21 20.01 -4.15
N ILE A 384 4.84 21.07 -4.87
CA ILE A 384 5.80 22.05 -5.40
C ILE A 384 6.56 22.70 -4.23
N GLN A 385 5.86 23.09 -3.16
CA GLN A 385 6.52 23.66 -1.98
C GLN A 385 7.44 22.67 -1.27
N ILE A 386 7.03 21.40 -1.15
CA ILE A 386 7.88 20.33 -0.61
C ILE A 386 9.13 20.13 -1.46
N ALA A 387 9.00 20.10 -2.78
CA ALA A 387 10.12 19.97 -3.70
C ALA A 387 11.06 21.19 -3.67
N LYS A 388 10.54 22.41 -3.47
CA LYS A 388 11.33 23.64 -3.26
C LYS A 388 12.13 23.54 -1.95
N ARG A 389 11.46 23.19 -0.84
CA ARG A 389 12.10 23.03 0.48
C ARG A 389 13.17 21.94 0.50
N SER A 390 12.92 20.85 -0.24
CA SER A 390 13.87 19.73 -0.38
C SER A 390 15.02 20.03 -1.35
N GLY A 391 15.09 21.24 -1.91
CA GLY A 391 16.14 21.66 -2.84
C GLY A 391 16.14 20.88 -4.16
N LEU A 392 15.01 20.29 -4.55
CA LEU A 392 14.87 19.53 -5.79
C LEU A 392 14.53 20.43 -6.97
N ILE A 393 13.82 21.52 -6.74
CA ILE A 393 13.44 22.50 -7.75
C ILE A 393 13.76 23.92 -7.28
N THR A 394 14.05 24.82 -8.22
CA THR A 394 14.30 26.24 -7.98
C THR A 394 13.32 27.10 -8.75
N ASP A 395 13.01 28.26 -8.21
CA ASP A 395 12.14 29.25 -8.84
C ASP A 395 12.98 30.45 -9.27
N LYS A 396 12.98 30.76 -10.57
CA LYS A 396 13.65 31.94 -11.14
C LYS A 396 12.62 32.75 -11.90
N ASN A 397 12.23 33.90 -11.37
CA ASN A 397 11.25 34.81 -11.98
C ASN A 397 9.89 34.15 -12.29
N GLY A 398 9.40 33.26 -11.43
CA GLY A 398 8.12 32.55 -11.62
C GLY A 398 8.20 31.34 -12.54
N LEU A 399 9.40 31.02 -13.04
CA LEU A 399 9.68 29.77 -13.77
C LEU A 399 10.38 28.79 -12.84
N LEU A 400 9.72 27.65 -12.62
CA LEU A 400 10.27 26.52 -11.89
C LEU A 400 11.22 25.76 -12.81
N SER A 401 12.40 25.42 -12.30
CA SER A 401 13.40 24.61 -12.98
C SER A 401 13.94 23.52 -12.05
N ILE A 402 14.29 22.37 -12.61
CA ILE A 402 14.89 21.26 -11.87
C ILE A 402 16.33 21.59 -11.47
N THR A 403 16.74 21.19 -10.25
CA THR A 403 18.14 21.31 -9.76
C THR A 403 18.94 20.05 -10.08
N ASN A 404 20.25 20.05 -9.80
CA ASN A 404 21.07 18.83 -9.89
C ASN A 404 20.58 17.71 -8.96
N ASN A 405 20.14 18.05 -7.74
CA ASN A 405 19.59 17.08 -6.79
C ASN A 405 18.26 16.51 -7.29
N GLY A 406 17.38 17.39 -7.82
CA GLY A 406 16.15 16.98 -8.49
C GLY A 406 16.40 16.06 -9.68
N LEU A 407 17.42 16.38 -10.50
CA LEU A 407 17.78 15.59 -11.68
C LEU A 407 18.33 14.20 -11.30
N SER A 408 19.15 14.13 -10.25
CA SER A 408 19.60 12.86 -9.67
C SER A 408 18.42 11.98 -9.23
N MET A 409 17.47 12.56 -8.50
CA MET A 409 16.26 11.85 -8.05
C MET A 409 15.39 11.41 -9.25
N TYR A 410 15.22 12.28 -10.25
CA TYR A 410 14.53 11.96 -11.49
C TYR A 410 15.13 10.73 -12.20
N TYR A 411 16.46 10.68 -12.36
CA TYR A 411 17.12 9.54 -13.00
C TYR A 411 16.99 8.26 -12.17
N LYS A 412 17.10 8.34 -10.84
CA LYS A 412 16.89 7.20 -9.95
C LYS A 412 15.48 6.61 -10.12
N ASN A 413 14.48 7.47 -10.21
CA ASN A 413 13.09 7.07 -10.47
C ASN A 413 12.92 6.47 -11.87
N ARG A 414 13.56 7.05 -12.91
CA ARG A 414 13.53 6.53 -14.28
C ARG A 414 14.15 5.14 -14.39
N VAL A 415 15.22 4.85 -13.65
CA VAL A 415 15.80 3.50 -13.57
C VAL A 415 14.81 2.50 -12.99
N SER A 416 14.11 2.88 -11.92
CA SER A 416 13.08 2.03 -11.30
C SER A 416 11.93 1.73 -12.26
N GLU A 417 11.45 2.75 -12.98
CA GLU A 417 10.42 2.66 -14.02
C GLU A 417 10.83 1.66 -15.13
N LEU A 418 12.01 1.84 -15.73
CA LEU A 418 12.49 0.97 -16.81
C LEU A 418 12.69 -0.48 -16.34
N LYS A 419 13.16 -0.68 -15.10
CA LYS A 419 13.28 -2.00 -14.49
C LYS A 419 11.91 -2.67 -14.32
N SER A 420 10.89 -1.90 -13.97
CA SER A 420 9.50 -2.40 -13.90
C SER A 420 8.96 -2.79 -15.28
N ILE A 421 9.17 -1.94 -16.29
CA ILE A 421 8.75 -2.21 -17.68
C ILE A 421 9.43 -3.47 -18.23
N SER A 422 10.75 -3.61 -18.07
CA SER A 422 11.50 -4.79 -18.51
C SER A 422 10.96 -6.09 -17.91
N ARG A 423 10.64 -6.09 -16.61
CA ARG A 423 10.04 -7.26 -15.93
C ARG A 423 8.71 -7.66 -16.54
N ARG A 424 7.90 -6.72 -17.05
CA ARG A 424 6.61 -7.01 -17.70
C ARG A 424 6.79 -7.80 -19.00
N PHE A 425 7.74 -7.41 -19.86
CA PHE A 425 8.04 -8.17 -21.08
C PHE A 425 8.61 -9.58 -20.80
N SER A 426 9.13 -9.83 -19.59
CA SER A 426 9.54 -11.18 -19.17
C SER A 426 8.41 -12.03 -18.54
N LYS A 427 7.22 -11.44 -18.28
CA LYS A 427 6.13 -12.10 -17.51
C LYS A 427 5.56 -13.36 -18.17
N GLU A 428 5.60 -13.52 -19.49
CA GLU A 428 5.08 -14.75 -20.13
C GLU A 428 5.79 -16.02 -19.65
N ARG A 429 7.09 -15.93 -19.32
CA ARG A 429 7.86 -17.03 -18.70
C ARG A 429 7.59 -17.18 -17.19
N SER A 430 6.99 -16.17 -16.56
CA SER A 430 6.78 -16.07 -15.10
C SER A 430 5.48 -16.68 -14.60
N ASN A 431 4.42 -16.79 -15.42
CA ASN A 431 3.13 -17.29 -14.92
C ASN A 431 3.17 -18.76 -14.49
N ARG A 432 3.91 -19.63 -15.21
CA ARG A 432 4.15 -21.01 -14.75
C ARG A 432 4.92 -21.07 -13.43
N ARG A 433 5.90 -20.18 -13.24
CA ARG A 433 6.64 -20.07 -11.98
C ARG A 433 5.76 -19.60 -10.84
N ARG A 434 4.89 -18.60 -11.05
CA ARG A 434 3.93 -18.13 -10.03
C ARG A 434 2.99 -19.24 -9.58
N VAL A 435 2.39 -19.99 -10.50
CA VAL A 435 1.53 -21.13 -10.14
C VAL A 435 2.33 -22.19 -9.37
N ALA A 436 3.55 -22.51 -9.82
CA ALA A 436 4.43 -23.42 -9.09
C ALA A 436 4.77 -22.91 -7.68
N TYR A 437 5.02 -21.61 -7.50
CA TYR A 437 5.25 -21.01 -6.17
C TYR A 437 4.01 -21.02 -5.29
N ILE A 438 2.82 -20.82 -5.85
CA ILE A 438 1.56 -20.92 -5.09
C ILE A 438 1.36 -22.35 -4.62
N ILE A 439 1.50 -23.33 -5.52
CA ILE A 439 1.40 -24.76 -5.17
C ILE A 439 2.47 -25.13 -4.13
N PHE A 440 3.72 -24.69 -4.34
CA PHE A 440 4.82 -24.91 -3.40
C PHE A 440 4.53 -24.27 -2.03
N GLY A 441 3.99 -23.05 -2.00
CA GLY A 441 3.61 -22.37 -0.77
C GLY A 441 2.52 -23.12 -0.01
N TRP A 442 1.46 -23.53 -0.69
CA TRP A 442 0.38 -24.32 -0.08
C TRP A 442 0.84 -25.70 0.39
N THR A 443 1.65 -26.40 -0.40
CA THR A 443 2.21 -27.69 -0.01
C THR A 443 3.16 -27.54 1.18
N THR A 444 4.01 -26.51 1.20
CA THR A 444 4.88 -26.21 2.34
C THR A 444 4.07 -25.86 3.59
N LEU A 445 3.01 -25.07 3.47
CA LEU A 445 2.11 -24.74 4.58
C LEU A 445 1.43 -25.98 5.14
N ILE A 446 0.90 -26.86 4.27
CA ILE A 446 0.28 -28.12 4.68
C ILE A 446 1.30 -29.03 5.37
N LEU A 447 2.51 -29.13 4.82
CA LEU A 447 3.59 -29.92 5.44
C LEU A 447 4.02 -29.35 6.79
N LEU A 448 4.09 -28.03 6.94
CA LEU A 448 4.35 -27.36 8.22
C LEU A 448 3.23 -27.60 9.23
N LEU A 449 1.97 -27.61 8.80
CA LEU A 449 0.85 -27.90 9.71
C LEU A 449 0.81 -29.38 10.13
N LEU A 450 1.17 -30.31 9.23
CA LEU A 450 1.12 -31.74 9.51
C LEU A 450 2.36 -32.26 10.25
N PHE A 451 3.54 -31.71 9.95
CA PHE A 451 4.82 -32.23 10.43
C PHE A 451 5.67 -31.18 11.14
N GLY A 452 5.15 -29.95 11.34
CA GLY A 452 5.88 -28.84 11.93
C GLY A 452 6.39 -29.13 13.34
N GLU A 453 5.57 -29.74 14.20
CA GLU A 453 6.00 -30.15 15.53
C GLU A 453 7.14 -31.17 15.47
N SER A 454 7.03 -32.20 14.63
CA SER A 454 8.08 -33.20 14.45
C SER A 454 9.38 -32.59 13.90
N LEU A 455 9.28 -31.67 12.95
CA LEU A 455 10.42 -30.96 12.39
C LEU A 455 11.07 -30.05 13.43
N TYR A 456 10.26 -29.33 14.20
CA TYR A 456 10.69 -28.47 15.30
C TYR A 456 11.48 -29.28 16.34
N VAL A 457 10.92 -30.38 16.84
CA VAL A 457 11.61 -31.26 17.80
C VAL A 457 12.94 -31.78 17.22
N ALA A 458 12.95 -32.23 15.96
CA ALA A 458 14.18 -32.71 15.32
C ALA A 458 15.25 -31.61 15.18
N THR A 459 14.85 -30.41 14.76
CA THR A 459 15.77 -29.26 14.60
C THR A 459 16.32 -28.78 15.93
N MET A 460 15.49 -28.67 16.96
CA MET A 460 15.95 -28.28 18.30
C MET A 460 16.86 -29.35 18.90
N THR A 461 16.52 -30.63 18.76
CA THR A 461 17.40 -31.71 19.23
C THR A 461 18.78 -31.67 18.56
N LEU A 462 18.82 -31.42 17.24
CA LEU A 462 20.07 -31.25 16.50
C LEU A 462 20.86 -30.01 16.98
N LEU A 463 20.18 -28.89 17.21
CA LEU A 463 20.79 -27.64 17.63
C LEU A 463 21.42 -27.76 19.03
N HIS A 464 20.70 -28.37 19.98
CA HIS A 464 21.20 -28.69 21.31
C HIS A 464 22.42 -29.61 21.23
N SER A 465 22.35 -30.65 20.39
CA SER A 465 23.47 -31.56 20.14
C SER A 465 24.72 -30.85 19.57
N ILE A 466 24.56 -29.90 18.65
CA ILE A 466 25.66 -29.12 18.07
C ILE A 466 26.28 -28.16 19.10
N LEU A 467 25.43 -27.56 19.96
CA LEU A 467 25.87 -26.60 20.97
C LEU A 467 26.38 -27.27 22.26
N GLY A 468 26.23 -28.58 22.38
CA GLY A 468 26.68 -29.35 23.54
C GLY A 468 25.83 -29.10 24.80
N ILE A 469 24.56 -28.75 24.61
CA ILE A 469 23.58 -28.48 25.67
C ILE A 469 22.66 -29.69 25.84
#